data_AF-A0A934B0J6-F1
#
_entry.id   AF-A0A934B0J6-F1
#
_cell.length_a   1.000
_cell.length_b   1.000
_cell.length_c   1.000
_cell.angle_alpha   90.00
_cell.angle_beta   90.00
_cell.angle_gamma   90.00
#
_symmetry.space_group_name_H-M   'P 1'
#
loop_
_entity.id
_entity.type
_entity.pdbx_description
1 polymer ?
#
loop_
_entity_poly.entity_id
_entity_poly.type
_entity_poly.pdbx_seq_one_letter_code
_entity_poly.pdbx_strand_id
1 'polypeptide(L)'
;MIKLNCWEMKQCGRGPDRNDTKDIGVCPAATDISSNGINGGRNAGRICWDVLHTLCDGKAQNNSSQKAVSCVSCDVFNRVRAEEGIGNFSLLKMFRNSQSIDWVHDAAVECDIEVKLPGSPYKLRVDNSTGEFVKDKSRR
;
A
#
# COMPACT_ATOMS: atom_id res chain seq x y z
N MET A 1 -18.04 14.76 1.42
CA MET A 1 -17.96 14.34 2.83
C MET A 1 -16.51 14.08 3.20
N ILE A 2 -16.13 14.36 4.45
CA ILE A 2 -14.78 14.05 4.97
C ILE A 2 -14.69 12.55 5.25
N LYS A 3 -13.72 11.87 4.64
CA LYS A 3 -13.45 10.45 4.87
C LYS A 3 -12.52 10.31 6.09
N LEU A 4 -12.98 9.58 7.10
CA LEU A 4 -12.21 9.39 8.33
C LEU A 4 -11.29 8.17 8.23
N ASN A 5 -10.13 8.26 8.88
CA ASN A 5 -9.20 7.15 9.10
C ASN A 5 -9.58 6.32 10.34
N CYS A 6 -9.00 5.12 10.48
CA CYS A 6 -9.31 4.21 11.58
C CYS A 6 -9.11 4.84 12.96
N TRP A 7 -8.08 5.67 13.15
CA TRP A 7 -7.80 6.34 14.43
C TRP A 7 -8.77 7.47 14.76
N GLU A 8 -9.36 8.12 13.76
CA GLU A 8 -10.43 9.12 13.94
C GLU A 8 -11.74 8.42 14.30
N MET A 9 -12.08 7.34 13.60
CA MET A 9 -13.29 6.56 13.86
C MET A 9 -13.27 5.87 15.22
N LYS A 10 -12.13 5.28 15.60
CA LYS A 10 -11.95 4.61 16.88
C LYS A 10 -11.52 5.55 18.00
N GLN A 11 -11.25 6.83 17.69
CA GLN A 11 -10.78 7.85 18.63
C GLN A 11 -9.58 7.37 19.49
N CYS A 12 -8.71 6.53 18.92
CA CYS A 12 -7.71 5.78 19.69
C CYS A 12 -6.42 6.57 19.99
N GLY A 13 -6.32 7.79 19.47
CA GLY A 13 -5.16 8.66 19.69
C GLY A 13 -3.89 8.31 18.91
N ARG A 14 -3.92 7.30 18.03
CA ARG A 14 -2.73 6.80 17.34
C ARG A 14 -2.61 7.29 15.90
N GLY A 15 -3.01 8.53 15.63
CA GLY A 15 -2.85 9.17 14.33
C GLY A 15 -1.43 9.72 14.11
N PRO A 16 -1.06 10.07 12.85
CA PRO A 16 0.28 10.51 12.49
C PRO A 16 0.70 11.86 13.11
N ASP A 17 -0.25 12.74 13.43
CA ASP A 17 0.04 14.10 13.92
C ASP A 17 0.08 14.21 15.45
N ARG A 18 0.04 13.08 16.19
CA ARG A 18 0.04 13.12 17.65
C ARG A 18 1.46 13.12 18.20
N ASN A 19 1.85 14.21 18.86
CA ASN A 19 3.12 14.33 19.60
C ASN A 19 3.18 13.46 20.87
N ASP A 20 2.03 12.97 21.36
CA ASP A 20 1.91 12.29 22.66
C ASP A 20 1.97 10.76 22.56
N THR A 21 2.56 10.20 21.49
CA THR A 21 2.67 8.75 21.31
C THR A 21 3.71 8.08 22.21
N LYS A 22 4.42 8.83 23.07
CA LYS A 22 5.46 8.30 23.96
C LYS A 22 4.93 7.22 24.91
N ASP A 23 3.67 7.32 25.36
CA ASP A 23 3.14 6.43 26.39
C ASP A 23 2.21 5.32 25.86
N ILE A 24 1.65 5.47 24.65
CA ILE A 24 0.67 4.52 24.07
C ILE A 24 1.10 3.84 22.78
N GLY A 25 2.28 4.21 22.26
CA GLY A 25 2.88 3.66 21.05
C GLY A 25 2.24 4.14 19.74
N VAL A 26 3.04 4.23 18.69
CA VAL A 26 2.57 4.58 17.34
C VAL A 26 1.98 3.33 16.66
N CYS A 27 0.79 3.44 16.10
CA CYS A 27 0.18 2.35 15.34
C CYS A 27 0.85 2.22 13.96
N PRO A 28 1.25 1.01 13.52
CA PRO A 28 1.77 0.80 12.17
C PRO A 28 0.87 1.33 11.04
N ALA A 29 -0.45 1.33 11.23
CA ALA A 29 -1.37 1.88 10.23
C ALA A 29 -1.19 3.41 10.04
N ALA A 30 -0.75 4.11 11.07
CA ALA A 30 -0.51 5.56 11.02
C ALA A 30 0.87 5.91 10.47
N THR A 31 1.78 4.95 10.31
CA THR A 31 3.14 5.18 9.77
C THR A 31 3.35 4.55 8.40
N ASP A 32 2.44 3.68 7.93
CA ASP A 32 2.54 3.06 6.61
C ASP A 32 2.19 4.05 5.48
N ILE A 33 3.19 4.84 5.07
CA ILE A 33 3.10 5.82 3.99
C ILE A 33 2.88 5.13 2.63
N SER A 34 3.30 3.88 2.46
CA SER A 34 3.13 3.14 1.20
C SER A 34 1.65 2.93 0.82
N SER A 35 0.78 2.95 1.83
CA SER A 35 -0.67 2.80 1.68
C SER A 35 -1.41 4.14 1.55
N ASN A 36 -0.70 5.27 1.55
CA ASN A 36 -1.32 6.60 1.50
C ASN A 36 -2.16 6.79 0.23
N GLY A 37 -3.35 7.36 0.38
CA GLY A 37 -4.32 7.57 -0.69
C GLY A 37 -5.22 6.35 -0.97
N ILE A 38 -4.92 5.17 -0.43
CA ILE A 38 -5.77 3.98 -0.66
C ILE A 38 -7.10 4.17 0.05
N ASN A 39 -8.19 3.90 -0.69
CA ASN A 39 -9.55 4.26 -0.30
C ASN A 39 -9.66 5.77 0.05
N GLY A 40 -8.84 6.67 -0.49
CA GLY A 40 -8.84 8.08 -0.08
C GLY A 40 -8.49 8.33 1.40
N GLY A 41 -7.77 7.41 2.04
CA GLY A 41 -7.26 7.57 3.39
C GLY A 41 -5.85 8.18 3.45
N ARG A 42 -5.42 8.58 4.64
CA ARG A 42 -4.03 8.97 4.92
C ARG A 42 -3.27 7.76 5.44
N ASN A 43 -2.04 7.54 4.98
CA ASN A 43 -1.25 6.34 5.28
C ASN A 43 -2.14 5.09 5.11
N ALA A 44 -2.08 4.11 6.01
CA ALA A 44 -2.99 2.96 5.96
C ALA A 44 -4.28 3.15 6.78
N GLY A 45 -4.67 4.39 7.08
CA GLY A 45 -5.82 4.68 7.94
C GLY A 45 -7.15 4.12 7.43
N ARG A 46 -7.34 4.03 6.11
CA ARG A 46 -8.54 3.44 5.47
C ARG A 46 -8.27 2.10 4.78
N ILE A 47 -7.16 1.45 5.14
CA ILE A 47 -6.87 0.06 4.77
C ILE A 47 -6.19 -0.67 5.94
N CYS A 48 -6.53 -0.26 7.17
CA CYS A 48 -5.76 -0.70 8.33
C CYS A 48 -5.79 -2.22 8.51
N TRP A 49 -6.81 -2.92 8.03
CA TRP A 49 -6.93 -4.39 8.04
C TRP A 49 -5.83 -5.12 7.26
N ASP A 50 -5.21 -4.47 6.27
CA ASP A 50 -4.09 -5.03 5.49
C ASP A 50 -2.71 -4.77 6.13
N VAL A 51 -2.67 -4.07 7.28
CA VAL A 51 -1.44 -3.75 8.00
C VAL A 51 -1.23 -4.71 9.17
N LEU A 52 -0.02 -5.27 9.25
CA LEU A 52 0.44 -6.11 10.35
C LEU A 52 0.59 -5.31 11.66
N HIS A 53 0.43 -5.98 12.80
CA HIS A 53 0.74 -5.45 14.12
C HIS A 53 0.06 -4.13 14.50
N THR A 54 -1.08 -3.80 13.88
CA THR A 54 -1.85 -2.62 14.29
C THR A 54 -2.31 -2.75 15.73
N LEU A 55 -2.40 -1.62 16.43
CA LEU A 55 -2.74 -1.56 17.85
C LEU A 55 -4.24 -1.28 18.05
N CYS A 56 -5.11 -2.10 17.47
CA CYS A 56 -6.56 -2.01 17.71
C CYS A 56 -6.85 -2.34 19.19
N ASP A 57 -7.63 -1.49 19.86
CA ASP A 57 -7.94 -1.60 21.30
C ASP A 57 -6.69 -1.70 22.21
N GLY A 58 -5.57 -1.11 21.76
CA GLY A 58 -4.29 -1.15 22.49
C GLY A 58 -3.56 -2.49 22.44
N LYS A 59 -4.07 -3.49 21.70
CA LYS A 59 -3.44 -4.80 21.53
C LYS A 59 -2.91 -4.96 20.11
N ALA A 60 -1.69 -5.48 19.99
CA ALA A 60 -1.13 -5.83 18.69
C ALA A 60 -1.95 -6.94 18.06
N GLN A 61 -2.44 -6.70 16.85
CA GLN A 61 -3.21 -7.67 16.08
C GLN A 61 -2.28 -8.68 15.37
N ASN A 62 -2.83 -9.86 15.06
CA ASN A 62 -2.19 -11.03 14.47
C ASN A 62 -1.68 -10.76 13.03
N ASN A 63 -1.20 -11.80 12.33
CA ASN A 63 -0.77 -11.73 10.93
C ASN A 63 -1.88 -11.17 9.99
N SER A 64 -1.47 -10.56 8.86
CA SER A 64 -2.31 -9.67 8.04
C SER A 64 -3.42 -10.42 7.33
N SER A 65 -3.14 -11.64 6.86
CA SER A 65 -4.15 -12.47 6.20
C SER A 65 -5.28 -12.87 7.15
N GLN A 66 -4.97 -13.28 8.38
CA GLN A 66 -6.00 -13.56 9.39
C GLN A 66 -6.74 -12.29 9.80
N LYS A 67 -6.03 -11.17 9.81
CA LYS A 67 -6.60 -9.87 10.16
C LYS A 67 -7.57 -9.34 9.11
N ALA A 68 -7.30 -9.52 7.83
CA ALA A 68 -8.24 -9.14 6.76
C ALA A 68 -9.58 -9.87 6.94
N VAL A 69 -9.54 -11.16 7.28
CA VAL A 69 -10.73 -11.97 7.56
C VAL A 69 -11.44 -11.51 8.84
N SER A 70 -10.72 -11.31 9.94
CA SER A 70 -11.33 -10.87 11.20
C SER A 70 -11.87 -9.43 11.14
N CYS A 71 -11.31 -8.58 10.28
CA CYS A 71 -11.75 -7.21 10.11
C CYS A 71 -13.01 -7.05 9.27
N VAL A 72 -13.52 -8.11 8.59
CA VAL A 72 -14.77 -7.99 7.81
C VAL A 72 -15.96 -7.59 8.70
N SER A 73 -15.93 -7.94 9.99
CA SER A 73 -16.93 -7.52 10.98
C SER A 73 -16.59 -6.20 11.69
N CYS A 74 -15.45 -5.57 11.40
CA CYS A 74 -15.04 -4.31 12.04
C CYS A 74 -15.81 -3.11 11.48
N ASP A 75 -16.25 -2.20 12.35
CA ASP A 75 -16.96 -0.98 11.95
C ASP A 75 -16.17 -0.13 10.95
N VAL A 76 -14.84 -0.06 11.12
CA VAL A 76 -13.95 0.68 10.22
C VAL A 76 -14.01 0.08 8.82
N PHE A 77 -13.92 -1.25 8.71
CA PHE A 77 -13.99 -1.93 7.42
C PHE A 77 -15.35 -1.71 6.76
N ASN A 78 -16.43 -1.94 7.50
CA ASN A 78 -17.79 -1.81 6.98
C ASN A 78 -18.10 -0.38 6.53
N ARG A 79 -17.67 0.61 7.31
CA ARG A 79 -17.82 2.02 6.96
C ARG A 79 -17.01 2.38 5.72
N VAL A 80 -15.74 1.97 5.64
CA VAL A 80 -14.93 2.26 4.45
C VAL A 80 -15.52 1.63 3.20
N ARG A 81 -15.93 0.35 3.28
CA ARG A 81 -16.57 -0.36 2.17
C ARG A 81 -17.86 0.33 1.71
N ALA A 82 -18.68 0.81 2.64
CA ALA A 82 -19.90 1.55 2.32
C ALA A 82 -19.62 2.93 1.69
N GLU A 83 -18.58 3.63 2.17
CA GLU A 83 -18.19 4.96 1.66
C GLU A 83 -17.53 4.89 0.27
N GLU A 84 -16.78 3.83 -0.06
CA GLU A 84 -16.15 3.67 -1.38
C GLU A 84 -17.08 3.05 -2.43
N GLY A 85 -17.96 2.13 -2.02
CA GLY A 85 -18.80 1.36 -2.95
C GLY A 85 -18.04 0.31 -3.77
N ILE A 86 -18.78 -0.45 -4.58
CA ILE A 86 -18.30 -1.68 -5.25
C ILE A 86 -17.18 -1.38 -6.27
N GLY A 87 -17.16 -0.20 -6.89
CA GLY A 87 -16.22 0.13 -7.97
C GLY A 87 -14.91 0.80 -7.52
N ASN A 88 -14.87 1.40 -6.33
CA ASN A 88 -13.72 2.19 -5.87
C ASN A 88 -13.05 1.63 -4.60
N PHE A 89 -13.59 0.54 -4.04
CA PHE A 89 -13.06 -0.07 -2.83
C PHE A 89 -11.84 -0.97 -3.13
N SER A 90 -10.70 -0.65 -2.54
CA SER A 90 -9.50 -1.48 -2.51
C SER A 90 -9.43 -2.28 -1.22
N LEU A 91 -9.47 -3.61 -1.34
CA LEU A 91 -9.37 -4.53 -0.21
C LEU A 91 -7.94 -4.66 0.31
N LEU A 92 -6.95 -4.84 -0.58
CA LEU A 92 -5.53 -4.98 -0.22
C LEU A 92 -4.72 -3.90 -0.93
N LYS A 93 -3.59 -3.51 -0.35
CA LYS A 93 -2.74 -2.45 -0.92
C LYS A 93 -2.14 -2.82 -2.28
N MET A 94 -2.00 -4.11 -2.55
CA MET A 94 -1.57 -4.63 -3.85
C MET A 94 -2.66 -4.53 -4.93
N PHE A 95 -3.93 -4.45 -4.53
CA PHE A 95 -5.07 -4.16 -5.41
C PHE A 95 -5.38 -2.66 -5.43
N ARG A 96 -4.36 -1.82 -5.25
CA ARG A 96 -4.42 -0.43 -5.70
C ARG A 96 -4.64 -0.51 -7.20
N ASN A 97 -5.92 -0.50 -7.58
CA ASN A 97 -6.38 -0.40 -8.95
C ASN A 97 -5.57 0.74 -9.55
N SER A 98 -5.00 0.53 -10.73
CA SER A 98 -4.11 1.48 -11.40
C SER A 98 -4.86 2.79 -11.69
N GLN A 99 -5.14 3.58 -10.67
CA GLN A 99 -5.20 5.02 -10.81
C GLN A 99 -3.84 5.38 -11.36
N SER A 100 -3.86 6.05 -12.51
CA SER A 100 -2.71 6.56 -13.22
C SER A 100 -1.62 6.89 -12.21
N ILE A 101 -0.49 6.25 -12.42
CA ILE A 101 0.71 6.61 -11.72
C ILE A 101 1.03 8.05 -12.18
N ASP A 102 0.50 9.03 -11.47
CA ASP A 102 0.85 10.44 -11.67
C ASP A 102 2.33 10.68 -11.27
N TRP A 103 2.96 9.73 -10.57
CA TRP A 103 4.41 9.72 -10.28
C TRP A 103 5.31 9.30 -11.45
N VAL A 104 4.77 8.83 -12.59
CA VAL A 104 5.56 8.63 -13.83
C VAL A 104 5.49 9.86 -14.74
N HIS A 105 4.69 10.88 -14.40
CA HIS A 105 4.60 12.07 -15.25
C HIS A 105 5.69 13.11 -14.98
N ASP A 106 6.54 12.95 -13.95
CA ASP A 106 7.48 14.02 -13.59
C ASP A 106 8.90 13.59 -13.19
N ALA A 107 9.32 12.38 -13.54
CA ALA A 107 10.74 12.07 -13.68
C ALA A 107 10.91 10.86 -14.58
N ALA A 108 11.73 11.00 -15.61
CA ALA A 108 12.23 9.88 -16.40
C ALA A 108 12.92 8.86 -15.48
N VAL A 109 12.16 7.87 -15.00
CA VAL A 109 12.73 6.67 -14.38
C VAL A 109 13.16 5.76 -15.52
N GLU A 110 14.33 6.04 -16.07
CA GLU A 110 15.04 5.12 -16.95
C GLU A 110 15.60 3.99 -16.06
N CYS A 111 14.84 2.91 -15.92
CA CYS A 111 15.34 1.69 -15.28
C CYS A 111 15.64 0.67 -16.38
N ASP A 112 16.91 0.56 -16.75
CA ASP A 112 17.40 -0.52 -17.60
C ASP A 112 17.47 -1.81 -16.77
N ILE A 113 16.49 -2.69 -16.93
CA ILE A 113 16.51 -4.01 -16.32
C ILE A 113 17.36 -4.93 -17.22
N GLU A 114 18.59 -5.24 -16.78
CA GLU A 114 19.45 -6.22 -17.44
C GLU A 114 19.35 -7.58 -16.72
N VAL A 115 18.78 -8.59 -17.39
CA VAL A 115 18.73 -9.96 -16.86
C VAL A 115 19.80 -10.81 -17.54
N LYS A 116 20.74 -11.34 -16.76
CA LYS A 116 21.67 -12.39 -17.20
C LYS A 116 21.02 -13.75 -17.01
N LEU A 117 20.78 -14.46 -18.10
CA LEU A 117 20.29 -15.84 -18.05
C LEU A 117 21.45 -16.81 -17.79
N PRO A 118 21.38 -17.68 -16.77
CA PRO A 118 22.45 -18.65 -16.49
C PRO A 118 22.63 -19.61 -17.68
N GLY A 119 23.88 -19.78 -18.14
CA GLY A 119 24.23 -20.63 -19.28
C GLY A 119 23.99 -20.02 -20.67
N SER A 120 23.55 -18.76 -20.74
CA SER A 120 23.27 -18.07 -22.01
C SER A 120 24.29 -16.96 -22.27
N PRO A 121 24.84 -16.84 -23.50
CA PRO A 121 25.66 -15.69 -23.90
C PRO A 121 24.83 -14.42 -24.19
N TYR A 122 23.51 -14.49 -24.02
CA TYR A 122 22.60 -13.40 -24.31
C TYR A 122 22.18 -12.68 -23.03
N LYS A 123 22.09 -11.35 -23.12
CA LYS A 123 21.45 -10.49 -22.12
C LYS A 123 20.10 -10.04 -22.65
N LEU A 124 19.09 -10.03 -21.78
CA LEU A 124 17.81 -9.40 -22.08
C LEU A 124 17.85 -7.97 -21.56
N ARG A 125 17.57 -7.02 -22.45
CA ARG A 125 17.31 -5.62 -22.12
C ARG A 125 15.89 -5.27 -22.53
N VAL A 126 15.22 -4.50 -21.70
CA VAL A 126 13.92 -3.91 -22.02
C VAL A 126 14.19 -2.46 -22.39
N ASP A 127 13.97 -2.10 -23.66
CA ASP A 127 14.07 -0.72 -24.12
C ASP A 127 12.76 0.00 -23.80
N ASN A 128 12.83 1.01 -22.94
CA ASN A 128 11.65 1.75 -22.49
C ASN A 128 11.06 2.68 -23.59
N SER A 129 11.73 2.86 -24.73
CA SER A 129 11.20 3.65 -25.85
C SER A 129 10.20 2.87 -26.72
N THR A 130 10.32 1.53 -26.76
CA THR A 130 9.47 0.67 -27.61
C THR A 130 8.74 -0.43 -26.83
N GLY A 131 9.17 -0.74 -25.60
CA GLY A 131 8.67 -1.87 -24.82
C GLY A 131 9.09 -3.23 -25.38
N GLU A 132 10.03 -3.26 -26.33
CA GLU A 132 10.47 -4.49 -26.98
C GLU A 132 11.61 -5.17 -26.21
N PHE A 133 11.58 -6.50 -26.21
CA PHE A 133 12.67 -7.32 -25.68
C PHE A 133 13.82 -7.38 -26.68
N VAL A 134 14.90 -6.66 -26.41
CA VAL A 134 16.11 -6.71 -27.22
C VAL A 134 17.05 -7.78 -26.66
N LYS A 135 17.39 -8.76 -27.49
CA LYS A 135 18.42 -9.77 -27.20
C LYS A 135 19.75 -9.26 -27.71
N ASP A 136 20.66 -8.90 -26.81
CA ASP A 136 22.03 -8.53 -27.19
C ASP A 136 22.99 -9.70 -26.91
N LYS A 137 23.87 -10.00 -27.87
CA LYS A 137 24.95 -10.97 -27.66
C LYS A 137 26.05 -10.25 -26.91
N SER A 138 26.41 -10.73 -25.73
CA SER A 138 27.53 -10.16 -24.99
C SER A 138 28.79 -10.24 -25.86
N ARG A 139 29.30 -9.09 -26.32
CA ARG A 139 30.62 -9.03 -26.95
C ARG A 139 31.66 -9.41 -25.89
N ARG A 140 32.50 -10.40 -26.22
CA ARG A 140 33.71 -10.72 -25.46
C ARG A 140 34.71 -9.58 -25.59
#